data_AF-A0A7S4CH80-F1
#
_entry.id   AF-A0A7S4CH80-F1
#
_cell.length_a   1.000
_cell.length_b   1.000
_cell.length_c   1.000
_cell.angle_alpha   90.00
_cell.angle_beta   90.00
_cell.angle_gamma   90.00
#
_symmetry.space_group_name_H-M   'P 1'
#
loop_
_entity.id
_entity.type
_entity.pdbx_description
1 polymer ?
#
loop_
_entity_poly.entity_id
_entity_poly.type
_entity_poly.pdbx_seq_one_letter_code
_entity_poly.pdbx_strand_id
1 'polypeptide(L)'
;ISVHCTVLGHCIAAVSPSLEVGNAIGPGIASWFSSFAGFYLPAPYIPNVYIWVMWLNPFRYCFEALALIQFKDATIYCEDSTIVNATGQTICYWSSGNQVIEEYGLLDWGYPLDQFVLFAYTISFAIVTLLGLKFLRFAET
;
A
#
# COMPACT_ATOMS: atom_id res chain seq x y z
N ILE A 1 -7.98 2.33 -4.84
CA ILE A 1 -7.81 1.15 -3.96
C ILE A 1 -8.65 -0.04 -4.45
N SER A 2 -9.99 -0.05 -4.31
CA SER A 2 -10.81 -1.24 -4.67
C SER A 2 -10.55 -1.78 -6.09
N VAL A 3 -10.56 -0.91 -7.11
CA VAL A 3 -10.29 -1.30 -8.52
C VAL A 3 -8.91 -1.96 -8.70
N HIS A 4 -7.90 -1.50 -7.96
CA HIS A 4 -6.52 -1.99 -8.09
C HIS A 4 -6.39 -3.40 -7.51
N CYS A 5 -7.06 -3.66 -6.38
CA CYS A 5 -7.16 -5.00 -5.81
C CYS A 5 -7.91 -5.96 -6.73
N THR A 6 -8.98 -5.49 -7.38
CA THR A 6 -9.76 -6.32 -8.32
C THR A 6 -8.94 -6.72 -9.56
N VAL A 7 -8.21 -5.78 -10.18
CA VAL A 7 -7.37 -6.11 -11.35
C VAL A 7 -6.18 -6.99 -10.99
N LEU A 8 -5.62 -6.85 -9.78
CA LEU A 8 -4.61 -7.76 -9.27
C LEU A 8 -5.18 -9.18 -9.07
N GLY A 9 -6.38 -9.30 -8.49
CA GLY A 9 -7.06 -10.58 -8.33
C GLY A 9 -7.36 -11.26 -9.66
N HIS A 10 -7.84 -10.50 -10.65
CA HIS A 10 -8.04 -11.03 -12.02
C HIS A 10 -6.72 -11.45 -12.67
N CYS A 11 -5.65 -10.70 -12.45
CA CYS A 11 -4.32 -11.08 -12.95
C CYS A 11 -3.90 -12.43 -12.36
N ILE A 12 -3.96 -12.58 -11.02
CA ILE A 12 -3.59 -13.83 -10.33
C ILE A 12 -4.46 -14.99 -10.83
N ALA A 13 -5.76 -14.79 -10.99
CA ALA A 13 -6.66 -15.81 -11.53
C ALA A 13 -6.30 -16.21 -12.97
N ALA A 14 -5.97 -15.24 -13.83
CA ALA A 14 -5.66 -15.49 -15.24
C ALA A 14 -4.30 -16.18 -15.47
N VAL A 15 -3.33 -16.01 -14.57
CA VAL A 15 -2.04 -16.75 -14.62
C VAL A 15 -2.04 -18.05 -13.83
N SER A 16 -3.05 -18.29 -12.98
CA SER A 16 -3.11 -19.51 -12.19
C SER A 16 -3.50 -20.72 -13.05
N PRO A 17 -2.86 -21.88 -12.85
CA PRO A 17 -3.17 -23.10 -13.61
C PRO A 17 -4.52 -23.71 -13.22
N SER A 18 -5.03 -23.41 -12.01
CA SER A 18 -6.35 -23.82 -11.55
C SER A 18 -6.92 -22.79 -10.57
N LEU A 19 -8.24 -22.85 -10.37
CA LEU A 19 -8.94 -22.00 -9.40
C LEU A 19 -8.48 -22.26 -7.95
N GLU A 20 -8.19 -23.52 -7.61
CA GLU A 20 -7.71 -23.90 -6.28
C GLU A 20 -6.35 -23.27 -5.98
N VAL A 21 -5.42 -23.32 -6.95
CA VAL A 21 -4.10 -22.70 -6.81
C VAL A 21 -4.24 -21.19 -6.67
N GLY A 22 -5.06 -20.55 -7.53
CA GLY A 22 -5.30 -19.11 -7.46
C GLY A 22 -5.88 -18.65 -6.11
N ASN A 23 -6.83 -19.39 -5.56
CA ASN A 23 -7.41 -19.11 -4.25
C ASN A 23 -6.45 -19.35 -3.09
N ALA A 24 -5.52 -20.31 -3.22
CA ALA A 24 -4.51 -20.56 -2.20
C ALA A 24 -3.42 -19.48 -2.17
N ILE A 25 -2.94 -19.04 -3.34
CA ILE A 25 -1.82 -18.09 -3.44
C ILE A 25 -2.27 -16.62 -3.36
N GLY A 26 -3.49 -16.31 -3.82
CA GLY A 26 -4.00 -14.95 -3.93
C GLY A 26 -3.95 -14.17 -2.61
N PRO A 27 -4.50 -14.70 -1.50
CA PRO A 27 -4.43 -14.07 -0.20
C PRO A 27 -2.99 -13.89 0.28
N GLY A 28 -2.12 -14.87 0.06
CA GLY A 28 -0.70 -14.78 0.46
C GLY A 28 0.03 -13.63 -0.22
N ILE A 29 -0.17 -13.45 -1.53
CA ILE A 29 0.40 -12.34 -2.31
C ILE A 29 -0.16 -10.99 -1.81
N ALA A 30 -1.47 -10.91 -1.56
CA ALA A 30 -2.10 -9.69 -1.06
C ALA A 30 -1.60 -9.33 0.36
N SER A 31 -1.45 -10.31 1.24
CA SER A 31 -0.88 -10.12 2.58
C SER A 31 0.57 -9.65 2.51
N TRP A 32 1.38 -10.26 1.64
CA TRP A 32 2.76 -9.83 1.43
C TRP A 32 2.83 -8.37 0.98
N PHE A 33 2.07 -7.98 -0.03
CA PHE A 33 2.02 -6.58 -0.46
C PHE A 33 1.47 -5.65 0.62
N SER A 34 0.51 -6.07 1.45
CA SER A 34 0.03 -5.25 2.57
C SER A 34 1.13 -5.00 3.62
N SER A 35 1.89 -6.03 3.99
CA SER A 35 2.96 -5.91 5.00
C SER A 35 4.08 -4.95 4.57
N PHE A 36 4.48 -4.99 3.30
CA PHE A 36 5.56 -4.14 2.77
C PHE A 36 5.06 -2.80 2.20
N ALA A 37 3.81 -2.42 2.42
CA ALA A 37 3.25 -1.16 1.93
C ALA A 37 3.71 0.08 2.73
N GLY A 38 4.46 -0.09 3.82
CA GLY A 38 4.94 1.02 4.66
C GLY A 38 3.98 1.44 5.78
N PHE A 39 2.86 0.72 5.95
CA PHE A 39 1.91 0.97 7.06
C PHE A 39 2.43 0.46 8.41
N TYR A 40 2.98 -0.77 8.45
CA TYR A 40 3.49 -1.38 9.69
C TYR A 40 4.91 -0.92 10.05
N LEU A 41 5.75 -0.76 9.03
CA LEU A 41 7.12 -0.28 9.17
C LEU A 41 7.27 0.97 8.31
N PRO A 42 7.43 2.17 8.92
CA PRO A 42 7.51 3.40 8.14
C PRO A 42 8.76 3.45 7.28
N ALA A 43 8.70 4.16 6.16
CA ALA A 43 9.75 4.16 5.13
C ALA A 43 11.17 4.48 5.66
N PRO A 44 11.36 5.43 6.61
CA PRO A 44 12.69 5.75 7.14
C PRO A 44 13.34 4.61 7.93
N TYR A 45 12.54 3.68 8.46
CA TYR A 45 13.01 2.58 9.30
C TYR A 45 13.25 1.29 8.51
N ILE A 46 12.94 1.27 7.20
CA ILE A 46 13.17 0.11 6.34
C ILE A 46 14.67 0.03 6.00
N PRO A 47 15.34 -1.12 6.23
CA PRO A 47 16.73 -1.28 5.84
C PRO A 47 16.94 -1.05 4.34
N ASN A 48 18.05 -0.40 3.96
CA ASN A 48 18.36 -0.04 2.57
C ASN A 48 18.27 -1.22 1.58
N VAL A 49 18.53 -2.45 2.05
CA VAL A 49 18.45 -3.66 1.21
C VAL A 49 17.01 -4.02 0.83
N TYR A 50 16.00 -3.62 1.61
CA TYR A 50 14.58 -3.95 1.36
C TYR A 50 13.75 -2.78 0.84
N ILE A 51 14.33 -1.58 0.75
CA ILE A 51 13.60 -0.38 0.35
C ILE A 51 13.02 -0.47 -1.07
N TRP A 52 13.68 -1.20 -1.98
CA TRP A 52 13.20 -1.39 -3.35
C TRP A 52 11.89 -2.20 -3.40
N VAL A 53 11.66 -3.12 -2.46
CA VAL A 53 10.41 -3.89 -2.38
C VAL A 53 9.25 -2.95 -2.09
N MET A 54 9.47 -1.97 -1.21
CA MET A 54 8.50 -0.94 -0.90
C MET A 54 8.16 -0.10 -2.15
N TRP A 55 9.16 0.30 -2.93
CA TRP A 55 8.95 1.10 -4.15
C TRP A 55 8.28 0.32 -5.29
N LEU A 56 8.51 -0.98 -5.42
CA LEU A 56 7.82 -1.81 -6.43
C LEU A 56 6.38 -2.15 -6.04
N ASN A 57 6.01 -1.96 -4.77
CA ASN A 57 4.74 -2.41 -4.26
C ASN A 57 3.62 -1.40 -4.58
N PRO A 58 2.60 -1.76 -5.38
CA PRO A 58 1.49 -0.84 -5.70
C PRO A 58 0.72 -0.40 -4.45
N PHE A 59 0.75 -1.17 -3.36
CA PHE A 59 0.02 -0.84 -2.13
C PHE A 59 0.70 0.29 -1.35
N ARG A 60 2.02 0.52 -1.53
CA ARG A 60 2.74 1.67 -0.94
C ARG A 60 2.16 2.99 -1.41
N TYR A 61 1.90 3.11 -2.70
CA TYR A 61 1.33 4.31 -3.33
C TYR A 61 -0.15 4.50 -2.94
N CYS A 62 -0.89 3.40 -2.78
CA CYS A 62 -2.26 3.46 -2.25
C CYS A 62 -2.30 3.97 -0.80
N PHE A 63 -1.37 3.47 0.03
CA PHE A 63 -1.23 3.90 1.41
C PHE A 63 -0.83 5.37 1.51
N GLU A 64 0.15 5.81 0.72
CA GLU A 64 0.58 7.21 0.64
C GLU A 64 -0.58 8.15 0.33
N ALA A 65 -1.30 7.86 -0.75
CA ALA A 65 -2.42 8.65 -1.19
C ALA A 65 -3.52 8.75 -0.11
N LEU A 66 -3.83 7.63 0.57
CA LEU A 66 -4.84 7.61 1.62
C LEU A 66 -4.39 8.40 2.86
N ALA A 67 -3.13 8.21 3.28
CA ALA A 67 -2.56 8.89 4.43
C ALA A 67 -2.48 10.40 4.20
N LEU A 68 -2.06 10.85 3.01
CA LEU A 68 -2.05 12.27 2.66
C LEU A 68 -3.48 12.85 2.68
N ILE A 69 -4.47 12.16 2.10
CA ILE A 69 -5.87 12.64 2.13
C ILE A 69 -6.39 12.80 3.58
N GLN A 70 -6.00 11.90 4.48
CA GLN A 70 -6.53 11.88 5.84
C GLN A 70 -5.78 12.80 6.81
N PHE A 71 -4.46 12.88 6.70
CA PHE A 71 -3.60 13.52 7.70
C PHE A 71 -3.04 14.87 7.25
N LYS A 72 -3.04 15.17 5.95
CA LYS A 72 -2.51 16.45 5.47
C LYS A 72 -3.34 17.59 6.05
N ASP A 73 -2.66 18.50 6.73
CA ASP A 73 -3.23 19.66 7.40
C ASP A 73 -4.33 19.32 8.44
N ALA A 74 -4.40 18.06 8.87
CA ALA A 74 -5.32 17.64 9.92
C ALA A 74 -4.80 18.07 11.30
N THR A 75 -5.69 18.60 12.13
CA THR A 75 -5.40 18.83 13.56
C THR A 75 -5.75 17.57 14.34
N ILE A 76 -4.80 17.05 15.10
CA ILE A 76 -5.01 15.87 15.95
C ILE A 76 -5.25 16.37 17.37
N TYR A 77 -6.43 16.09 17.90
CA TYR A 77 -6.77 16.44 19.28
C TYR A 77 -6.25 15.35 20.20
N CYS A 78 -5.38 15.75 21.13
CA CYS A 78 -4.95 14.89 22.21
C CYS A 78 -6.11 14.83 23.22
N GLU A 79 -6.77 13.69 23.32
CA GLU A 79 -7.62 13.42 24.48
C GLU A 79 -6.73 13.39 25.74
N ASP A 80 -7.28 13.73 26.91
CA ASP A 80 -6.54 13.82 28.17
C ASP A 80 -5.81 12.50 28.46
N SER A 81 -4.56 12.42 28.02
CA SER A 81 -3.76 11.21 28.17
C SER A 81 -3.33 11.11 29.62
N THR A 82 -3.50 9.92 30.21
CA THR A 82 -3.04 9.65 31.58
C THR A 82 -1.50 9.57 31.68
N ILE A 83 -0.83 9.70 30.53
CA ILE A 83 0.62 9.63 30.40
C ILE A 83 1.18 11.03 30.55
N VAL A 84 1.63 11.33 31.77
CA VAL A 84 2.33 12.57 32.10
C VAL A 84 3.83 12.31 32.17
N ASN A 85 4.63 13.27 31.74
CA ASN A 85 6.08 13.21 31.96
C ASN A 85 6.40 13.43 33.45
N ALA A 86 7.69 13.33 33.81
CA ALA A 86 8.14 13.56 35.19
C ALA A 86 7.84 14.98 35.73
N THR A 87 7.51 15.95 34.86
CA THR A 87 7.12 17.31 35.23
C THR A 87 5.60 17.51 35.29
N GLY A 88 4.80 16.43 35.18
CA GLY A 88 3.34 16.48 35.26
C GLY A 88 2.64 17.02 34.01
N GLN A 89 3.35 17.15 32.89
CA GLN A 89 2.78 17.59 31.62
C GLN A 89 2.30 16.39 30.81
N THR A 90 1.05 16.43 30.34
CA THR A 90 0.46 15.44 29.44
C THR A 90 1.27 15.32 28.16
N ILE A 91 1.74 14.11 27.85
CA ILE A 91 2.52 13.85 26.63
C ILE A 91 1.54 13.65 25.48
N CYS A 92 1.71 14.44 24.42
CA CYS A 92 1.07 14.21 23.14
C CYS A 92 2.13 13.98 22.06
N TYR A 93 2.11 12.79 21.46
CA TYR A 93 3.07 12.41 20.43
C TYR A 93 2.83 13.13 19.10
N TRP A 94 1.56 13.39 18.74
CA TRP A 94 1.18 14.10 17.52
C TRP A 94 0.07 15.11 17.79
N SER A 95 0.31 16.37 17.48
CA SER A 95 -0.69 17.46 17.55
C SER A 95 -1.17 17.89 16.16
N SER A 96 -0.47 17.46 15.11
CA SER A 96 -0.84 17.69 13.71
C SER A 96 -0.57 16.43 12.87
N GLY A 97 -1.46 16.16 11.91
CA GLY A 97 -1.29 15.08 10.95
C GLY A 97 -0.08 15.28 10.03
N ASN A 98 0.41 16.51 9.85
CA ASN A 98 1.66 16.76 9.13
C ASN A 98 2.87 16.12 9.84
N GLN A 99 2.86 16.04 11.18
CA GLN A 99 3.90 15.33 11.93
C GLN A 99 3.84 13.82 11.69
N VAL A 100 2.64 13.26 11.52
CA VAL A 100 2.44 11.84 11.20
C VAL A 100 2.99 11.54 9.80
N ILE A 101 2.71 12.40 8.83
CA ILE A 101 3.20 12.28 7.44
C ILE A 101 4.73 12.30 7.40
N GLU A 102 5.36 13.22 8.13
CA GLU A 102 6.81 13.36 8.20
C GLU A 102 7.46 12.15 8.88
N GLU A 103 6.93 11.71 10.03
CA GLU A 103 7.42 10.52 10.74
C GLU A 103 7.33 9.25 9.87
N TYR A 104 6.26 9.13 9.09
CA TYR A 104 6.10 7.99 8.18
C TYR A 104 6.96 8.08 6.91
N GLY A 105 7.60 9.22 6.65
CA GLY A 105 8.39 9.47 5.45
C GLY A 105 7.54 9.50 4.17
N LEU A 106 6.33 10.06 4.24
CA LEU A 106 5.42 10.21 3.11
C LEU A 106 5.71 11.52 2.36
N LEU A 107 5.77 11.46 1.02
CA LEU A 107 6.16 12.56 0.15
C LEU A 107 4.91 13.29 -0.38
N ASP A 108 4.58 14.43 0.21
CA ASP A 108 3.39 15.21 -0.19
C ASP A 108 3.44 15.68 -1.66
N TRP A 109 4.61 16.06 -2.17
CA TRP A 109 4.82 16.44 -3.57
C TRP A 109 4.78 15.25 -4.55
N GLY A 110 4.86 14.02 -4.03
CA GLY A 110 4.82 12.78 -4.77
C GLY A 110 3.42 12.34 -5.17
N TYR A 111 2.36 12.86 -4.53
CA TYR A 111 0.98 12.45 -4.76
C TYR A 111 0.57 12.33 -6.25
N PRO A 112 0.81 13.32 -7.14
CA PRO A 112 0.45 13.17 -8.55
C PRO A 112 1.26 12.09 -9.28
N LEU A 113 2.52 11.89 -8.90
CA LEU A 113 3.35 10.81 -9.43
C LEU A 113 2.82 9.44 -8.97
N ASP A 114 2.41 9.33 -7.71
CA ASP A 114 1.85 8.10 -7.14
C ASP A 114 0.56 7.69 -7.87
N GLN A 115 -0.31 8.66 -8.17
CA GLN A 115 -1.51 8.41 -8.97
C GLN A 115 -1.14 7.88 -10.37
N PHE A 116 -0.20 8.53 -11.04
CA PHE A 116 0.25 8.08 -12.37
C PHE A 116 0.82 6.65 -12.34
N VAL A 117 1.67 6.35 -11.35
CA VAL A 117 2.25 5.02 -11.15
C VAL A 117 1.17 3.97 -10.90
N LEU A 118 0.18 4.28 -10.07
CA LEU A 118 -0.97 3.40 -9.81
C LEU A 118 -1.83 3.11 -11.05
N PHE A 119 -2.06 4.14 -11.88
CA PHE A 119 -2.74 3.96 -13.17
C PHE A 119 -1.91 3.07 -14.11
N ALA A 120 -0.59 3.26 -14.18
CA ALA A 120 0.29 2.43 -14.97
C ALA A 120 0.26 0.96 -14.49
N TYR A 121 0.30 0.72 -13.18
CA TYR A 121 0.14 -0.62 -12.62
C TYR A 121 -1.19 -1.26 -12.98
N THR A 122 -2.29 -0.49 -12.88
CA THR A 122 -3.62 -0.97 -13.26
C THR A 122 -3.67 -1.42 -14.73
N ILE A 123 -3.11 -0.61 -15.64
CA ILE A 123 -3.01 -0.96 -17.06
C ILE A 123 -2.12 -2.19 -17.26
N SER A 124 -0.98 -2.26 -16.56
CA SER A 124 -0.07 -3.40 -16.67
C SER A 124 -0.72 -4.71 -16.24
N PHE A 125 -1.44 -4.75 -15.12
CA PHE A 125 -2.16 -5.94 -14.65
C PHE A 125 -3.31 -6.30 -15.57
N ALA A 126 -4.01 -5.30 -16.14
CA ALA A 126 -5.03 -5.55 -17.14
C ALA A 126 -4.43 -6.19 -18.40
N ILE A 127 -3.29 -5.68 -18.90
CA ILE A 127 -2.58 -6.26 -20.04
C ILE A 127 -2.14 -7.69 -19.72
N VAL A 128 -1.52 -7.94 -18.57
CA VAL A 128 -1.10 -9.30 -18.17
C VAL A 128 -2.29 -10.24 -18.07
N THR A 129 -3.43 -9.77 -17.52
CA THR A 129 -4.68 -10.55 -17.48
C THR A 129 -5.14 -10.90 -18.90
N LEU A 130 -5.18 -9.94 -19.82
CA LEU A 130 -5.59 -10.17 -21.21
C LEU A 130 -4.63 -11.12 -21.94
N LEU A 131 -3.32 -10.99 -21.71
CA LEU A 131 -2.31 -11.87 -22.26
C LEU A 131 -2.41 -13.28 -21.66
N GLY A 132 -2.61 -13.40 -20.36
CA GLY A 132 -2.85 -14.67 -19.66
C GLY A 132 -4.07 -15.38 -20.23
N LEU A 133 -5.20 -14.67 -20.37
CA LEU A 133 -6.40 -15.23 -21.00
C LEU A 133 -6.19 -15.64 -22.47
N LYS A 134 -5.35 -14.90 -23.21
CA LYS A 134 -5.06 -15.19 -24.62
C LYS A 134 -4.11 -16.38 -24.81
N PHE A 135 -3.08 -16.49 -23.96
CA PHE A 135 -1.97 -17.42 -24.14
C PHE A 135 -2.01 -18.61 -23.19
N LEU A 136 -2.53 -18.48 -21.97
CA LEU A 136 -2.60 -19.56 -20.99
C LEU A 136 -3.89 -20.38 -21.08
N ARG A 137 -4.79 -20.06 -22.02
CA ARG A 137 -5.88 -20.96 -22.42
C ARG A 137 -5.33 -22.12 -23.26
N PHE A 138 -4.48 -22.93 -22.65
CA PHE A 138 -4.12 -24.27 -23.09
C PHE A 138 -4.95 -25.28 -22.30
N ALA A 139 -5.60 -26.21 -23.02
CA ALA A 139 -6.16 -27.46 -22.51
C ALA A 139 -7.63 -27.50 -22.01
N GLU A 140 -8.56 -26.83 -22.70
CA GLU A 140 -9.90 -27.40 -22.89
C GLU A 140 -10.17 -27.60 -24.40
N THR A 141 -9.53 -28.64 -24.95
CA THR A 141 -9.98 -29.45 -26.09
C THR A 141 -9.84 -30.90 -25.69
#